data_AF-A0A0N0YH18-F1
#
_entry.id   AF-A0A0N0YH18-F1
#
_cell.length_a   1.000
_cell.length_b   1.000
_cell.length_c   1.000
_cell.angle_alpha   90.00
_cell.angle_beta   90.00
_cell.angle_gamma   90.00
#
_symmetry.space_group_name_H-M   'P 1'
#
loop_
_entity.id
_entity.type
_entity.pdbx_description
1 polymer ?
#
loop_
_entity_poly.entity_id
_entity_poly.type
_entity_poly.pdbx_seq_one_letter_code
_entity_poly.pdbx_strand_id
1 'polypeptide(L)'
;MNVRTLDGTEAAGFLLVLDVYRHAESAPAGPWTAQLGMAAVVDGSGAVWFVGDGEVSRLVPLSCRCEHAELTTYSKGAEICRTVTLTR
;
A
#
# COMPACT_ATOMS: atom_id res chain seq x y z
N MET A 1 11.01 -2.13 -11.41
CA MET A 1 9.68 -1.80 -10.86
C MET A 1 8.75 -1.58 -12.04
N ASN A 2 7.64 -2.31 -12.13
CA ASN A 2 6.66 -2.16 -13.22
C ASN A 2 5.34 -1.72 -12.59
N VAL A 3 4.86 -0.53 -12.93
CA VAL A 3 3.64 0.07 -12.35
C VAL A 3 2.63 0.21 -13.48
N ARG A 4 1.48 -0.45 -13.35
CA ARG A 4 0.36 -0.30 -14.26
C ARG A 4 -0.66 0.64 -13.62
N THR A 5 -1.10 1.64 -14.36
CA THR A 5 -2.22 2.49 -13.95
C THR A 5 -3.46 2.08 -14.74
N LEU A 6 -4.62 2.12 -14.09
CA LEU A 6 -5.89 1.77 -14.73
C LEU A 6 -6.34 2.83 -15.75
N ASP A 7 -5.69 4.01 -15.79
CA ASP A 7 -6.08 5.18 -16.60
C ASP A 7 -4.98 5.70 -17.56
N GLY A 8 -3.81 5.03 -17.64
CA GLY A 8 -2.70 5.43 -18.51
C GLY A 8 -1.73 6.49 -17.94
N THR A 9 -1.92 6.92 -16.68
CA THR A 9 -1.02 7.91 -16.02
C THR A 9 0.15 7.28 -15.25
N GLU A 10 0.96 6.46 -15.92
CA GLU A 10 2.03 5.64 -15.31
C GLU A 10 2.98 6.42 -14.36
N ALA A 11 3.28 7.68 -14.68
CA ALA A 11 4.15 8.53 -13.87
C ALA A 11 3.60 8.86 -12.47
N ALA A 12 2.29 9.11 -12.35
CA ALA A 12 1.68 9.43 -11.06
C ALA A 12 1.59 8.18 -10.17
N GLY A 13 1.29 7.01 -10.75
CA GLY A 13 1.33 5.74 -10.03
C GLY A 13 2.74 5.39 -9.54
N PHE A 14 3.76 5.71 -10.34
CA PHE A 14 5.16 5.51 -9.96
C PHE A 14 5.56 6.31 -8.73
N LEU A 15 5.09 7.56 -8.59
CA LEU A 15 5.35 8.39 -7.40
C LEU A 15 4.76 7.78 -6.12
N LEU A 16 3.55 7.22 -6.19
CA LEU A 16 2.94 6.54 -5.05
C LEU A 16 3.78 5.33 -4.59
N VAL A 17 4.27 4.53 -5.54
CA VAL A 17 5.14 3.39 -5.20
C VAL A 17 6.47 3.88 -4.60
N LEU A 18 7.07 4.95 -5.13
CA LEU A 18 8.27 5.53 -4.54
C LEU A 18 8.08 5.97 -3.08
N ASP A 19 6.93 6.55 -2.75
CA ASP A 19 6.64 6.92 -1.36
C ASP A 19 6.50 5.68 -0.45
N VAL A 20 5.91 4.59 -0.95
CA VAL A 20 5.93 3.31 -0.23
C VAL A 20 7.36 2.86 0.06
N TYR A 21 8.26 2.87 -0.93
CA TYR A 21 9.67 2.51 -0.72
C TYR A 21 10.42 3.46 0.22
N ARG A 22 10.00 4.73 0.32
CA ARG A 22 10.63 5.72 1.21
C ARG A 22 10.21 5.53 2.67
N HIS A 23 8.94 5.19 2.90
CA HIS A 23 8.35 5.21 4.23
C HIS A 23 8.20 3.83 4.86
N ALA A 24 8.00 2.78 4.07
CA ALA A 24 7.91 1.41 4.59
C ALA A 24 9.28 0.85 4.95
N GLU A 25 9.36 0.08 6.04
CA GLU A 25 10.59 -0.65 6.43
C GLU A 25 11.01 -1.65 5.35
N SER A 26 10.03 -2.31 4.74
CA SER A 26 10.23 -3.18 3.59
C SER A 26 9.06 -3.05 2.62
N ALA A 27 9.37 -2.97 1.32
CA ALA A 27 8.38 -2.95 0.24
C ALA A 27 8.62 -4.14 -0.70
N PRO A 28 7.57 -4.85 -1.13
CA PRO A 28 7.73 -6.01 -1.98
C PRO A 28 8.22 -5.64 -3.38
N ALA A 29 9.06 -6.51 -3.95
CA ALA A 29 9.38 -6.48 -5.36
C ALA A 29 8.21 -7.08 -6.15
N GLY A 30 7.76 -6.42 -7.21
CA GLY A 30 6.68 -6.97 -8.03
C GLY A 30 6.02 -5.93 -8.93
N PRO A 31 5.02 -6.38 -9.72
CA PRO A 31 4.12 -5.48 -10.39
C PRO A 31 3.26 -4.75 -9.36
N TRP A 32 3.03 -3.47 -9.61
CA TRP A 32 2.14 -2.63 -8.81
C TRP A 32 0.98 -2.15 -9.68
N THR A 33 -0.20 -2.03 -9.09
CA THR A 33 -1.35 -1.39 -9.72
C THR A 33 -1.72 -0.15 -8.94
N ALA A 34 -1.79 1.02 -9.59
CA ALA A 34 -2.14 2.26 -8.89
C ALA A 34 -3.61 2.66 -9.09
N GLN A 35 -4.21 3.18 -8.02
CA GLN A 35 -5.52 3.82 -7.99
C GLN A 35 -5.37 5.24 -7.45
N LEU A 36 -5.17 6.19 -8.37
CA LEU A 36 -4.80 7.57 -8.03
C LEU A 36 -5.88 8.32 -7.24
N GLY A 37 -7.16 8.07 -7.54
CA GLY A 37 -8.28 8.71 -6.82
C GLY A 37 -8.34 8.37 -5.33
N MET A 38 -7.67 7.29 -4.90
CA MET A 38 -7.56 6.91 -3.49
C MET A 38 -6.13 7.10 -2.94
N ALA A 39 -5.21 7.67 -3.73
CA ALA A 39 -3.78 7.72 -3.43
C ALA A 39 -3.26 6.34 -2.97
N ALA A 40 -3.64 5.28 -3.67
CA ALA A 40 -3.37 3.91 -3.26
C ALA A 40 -2.68 3.10 -4.36
N VAL A 41 -1.88 2.11 -3.95
CA VAL A 41 -1.28 1.11 -4.83
C VAL A 41 -1.49 -0.31 -4.28
N VAL A 42 -1.69 -1.26 -5.17
CA VAL A 42 -1.84 -2.69 -4.84
C VAL A 42 -0.60 -3.42 -5.31
N ASP A 43 0.05 -4.15 -4.41
CA ASP A 43 1.22 -4.96 -4.74
C ASP A 43 0.83 -6.34 -5.32
N GLY A 44 1.83 -7.09 -5.79
CA GLY A 44 1.62 -8.42 -6.37
C GLY A 44 1.07 -9.48 -5.40
N SER A 45 1.06 -9.22 -4.07
CA SER A 45 0.45 -10.09 -3.06
C SER A 45 -1.03 -9.76 -2.81
N GLY A 46 -1.52 -8.66 -3.38
CA GLY A 46 -2.88 -8.16 -3.15
C GLY A 46 -3.01 -7.28 -1.91
N ALA A 47 -1.91 -6.90 -1.25
CA ALA A 47 -1.97 -5.91 -0.18
C ALA A 47 -2.18 -4.51 -0.76
N VAL A 48 -3.03 -3.73 -0.08
CA VAL A 48 -3.33 -2.35 -0.47
C VAL A 48 -2.45 -1.41 0.35
N TRP A 49 -1.80 -0.48 -0.33
CA TRP A 49 -0.96 0.53 0.28
C TRP A 49 -1.59 1.90 0.05
N PHE A 50 -1.96 2.58 1.13
CA PHE A 50 -2.43 3.95 1.12
C PHE A 50 -1.25 4.90 1.35
N VAL A 51 -1.11 5.91 0.50
CA VAL A 51 -0.04 6.89 0.57
C VAL A 51 -0.62 8.20 1.08
N GLY A 52 -0.17 8.63 2.26
CA GLY A 52 -0.49 9.91 2.87
C GLY A 52 0.70 10.88 2.83
N ASP A 53 0.53 12.03 3.45
CA ASP A 53 1.61 13.02 3.58
C ASP A 53 2.60 12.59 4.68
N GLY A 54 3.70 11.95 4.27
CA GLY A 54 4.78 11.51 5.16
C GLY A 54 4.57 10.15 5.84
N GLU A 55 3.47 9.46 5.55
CA GLU A 55 3.14 8.14 6.09
C GLU A 55 2.55 7.25 5.00
N VAL A 56 2.77 5.94 5.14
CA VAL A 56 2.16 4.93 4.28
C VAL A 56 1.52 3.84 5.13
N SER A 57 0.32 3.42 4.77
CA SER A 57 -0.39 2.36 5.49
C SER A 57 -0.61 1.16 4.58
N ARG A 58 -0.23 -0.02 5.05
CA ARG A 58 -0.42 -1.30 4.38
C ARG A 58 -1.59 -2.04 5.01
N LEU A 59 -2.60 -2.34 4.20
CA LEU A 59 -3.76 -3.14 4.55
C LEU A 59 -3.63 -4.54 3.94
N VAL A 60 -3.63 -5.57 4.79
CA VAL A 60 -3.55 -6.98 4.40
C VAL A 60 -4.80 -7.71 4.89
N PRO A 61 -5.66 -8.22 3.99
CA PRO A 61 -6.76 -9.08 4.37
C PRO A 61 -6.24 -10.36 5.05
N LEU A 62 -6.78 -10.70 6.22
CA LEU A 62 -6.42 -11.93 6.92
C LEU A 62 -7.30 -13.08 6.42
N SER A 63 -6.72 -14.28 6.29
CA SER A 63 -7.42 -15.48 5.80
C SER A 63 -8.49 -16.05 6.74
N CYS A 64 -8.87 -15.30 7.78
CA CYS A 64 -9.89 -15.71 8.73
C CYS A 64 -11.31 -15.50 8.15
N ARG A 65 -12.27 -16.31 8.59
CA ARG A 65 -13.68 -16.20 8.15
C ARG A 65 -14.39 -14.94 8.66
N CYS A 66 -13.76 -14.20 9.56
CA CYS A 66 -14.36 -13.06 10.25
C CYS A 66 -14.09 -11.73 9.54
N GLU A 67 -13.56 -11.75 8.31
CA GLU A 67 -13.35 -10.55 7.48
C GLU A 67 -12.42 -9.51 8.13
N HIS A 68 -11.42 -9.96 8.90
CA HIS A 68 -10.42 -9.06 9.47
C HIS A 68 -9.34 -8.69 8.45
N ALA A 69 -8.75 -7.51 8.63
CA ALA A 69 -7.52 -7.09 7.99
C ALA A 69 -6.53 -6.56 9.02
N GLU A 70 -5.26 -6.72 8.73
CA GLU A 70 -4.19 -6.02 9.43
C GLU A 70 -3.91 -4.70 8.71
N LEU A 71 -3.91 -3.60 9.47
CA LEU A 71 -3.45 -2.29 9.02
C LEU A 71 -2.14 -1.97 9.74
N THR A 72 -1.06 -1.90 8.98
CA THR A 72 0.26 -1.47 9.48
C THR A 72 0.62 -0.12 8.88
N THR A 73 0.90 0.88 9.72
CA THR A 73 1.31 2.23 9.30
C THR A 73 2.80 2.42 9.51
N TYR A 74 3.46 3.00 8.51
CA TYR A 74 4.87 3.27 8.49
C TYR A 74 5.15 4.76 8.29
N SER A 75 6.22 5.23 8.91
CA SER A 75 6.78 6.57 8.68
C SER A 75 8.30 6.51 8.74
N LYS A 76 8.96 7.21 7.82
CA LYS A 76 10.43 7.36 7.78
C LYS A 76 11.20 6.02 7.83
N GLY A 77 10.67 4.99 7.17
CA GLY A 77 11.31 3.67 7.09
C GLY A 77 11.08 2.78 8.31
N ALA A 78 10.16 3.14 9.21
CA ALA A 78 9.85 2.38 10.41
C ALA A 78 8.34 2.14 10.55
N GLU A 79 7.96 0.97 11.07
CA GLU A 79 6.61 0.73 11.56
C GLU A 79 6.33 1.59 12.80
N ILE A 80 5.23 2.34 12.78
CA ILE A 80 4.81 3.19 13.90
C ILE A 80 3.53 2.67 14.57
N CYS A 81 2.73 1.88 13.86
CA CYS A 81 1.48 1.32 14.36
C CYS A 81 1.11 0.06 13.59
N ARG A 82 0.54 -0.93 14.31
CA ARG A 82 -0.10 -2.10 13.73
C ARG A 82 -1.38 -2.42 14.48
N THR A 83 -2.46 -2.60 13.74
CA THR A 83 -3.79 -2.92 14.27
C THR A 83 -4.48 -3.98 13.44
N VAL A 84 -5.34 -4.76 14.07
CA VAL A 84 -6.26 -5.68 13.38
C VAL A 84 -7.66 -5.06 13.44
N THR A 85 -8.28 -4.87 12.29
CA THR A 85 -9.62 -4.28 12.15
C THR A 85 -10.53 -5.18 11.33
N LEU A 86 -11.82 -4.89 11.32
CA LEU A 86 -12.77 -5.45 10.34
C LEU A 86 -12.62 -4.70 9.01
N THR A 87 -12.89 -5.39 7.91
CA THR A 87 -12.91 -4.81 6.56
C THR A 87 -14.23 -4.11 6.20
N ARG A 88 -15.16 -3.99 7.16
CA ARG A 88 -16.50 -3.41 7.00
C ARG A 88 -16.59 -1.96 7.46
#